data_AF-A0A7R6ZZ65-F1
#
_entry.id   AF-A0A7R6ZZ65-F1
#
_cell.length_a   1.000
_cell.length_b   1.000
_cell.length_c   1.000
_cell.angle_alpha   90.00
_cell.angle_beta   90.00
_cell.angle_gamma   90.00
#
_symmetry.space_group_name_H-M   'P 1'
#
loop_
_entity.id
_entity.type
_entity.pdbx_description
1 polymer ?
#
loop_
_entity_poly.entity_id
_entity_poly.type
_entity_poly.pdbx_seq_one_letter_code
_entity_poly.pdbx_strand_id
1 'polypeptide(L)'
;MNKIFFFMLFSLILFAKEATVTKEKIIQLYQKKEYEKICHLGYRKFKSIRNDQNLISLYAFSCLYADYIDRLAIPIIALTKTKEARQNRTYFSLILTQKNMLYSAIIDHITIKGVQLPMTDHVISRVAHLFFQNHYTKRDGHYFLQDPKDPKISYEVYQEKSRYNRPYLIIEEHIGSTIIKHKFL
;
A
#
# COMPACT_ATOMS: atom_id res chain seq x y z
N MET A 1 -16.11 -47.13 -2.49
CA MET A 1 -16.45 -45.72 -2.18
C MET A 1 -15.82 -45.19 -0.88
N ASN A 2 -15.72 -45.97 0.21
CA ASN A 2 -15.25 -45.45 1.52
C ASN A 2 -13.78 -44.97 1.55
N LYS A 3 -12.87 -45.54 0.75
CA LYS A 3 -11.45 -45.12 0.71
C LYS A 3 -11.24 -43.74 0.04
N ILE A 4 -12.07 -43.40 -0.95
CA ILE A 4 -12.02 -42.09 -1.64
C ILE A 4 -12.56 -41.00 -0.71
N PHE A 5 -13.61 -41.31 0.06
CA PHE A 5 -14.16 -40.40 1.07
C PHE A 5 -13.15 -40.07 2.17
N PHE A 6 -12.37 -41.06 2.62
CA PHE A 6 -11.33 -40.87 3.63
C PHE A 6 -10.17 -39.99 3.12
N PHE A 7 -9.76 -40.17 1.85
CA PHE A 7 -8.75 -39.32 1.22
C PHE A 7 -9.22 -37.87 1.02
N MET A 8 -10.49 -37.66 0.65
CA MET A 8 -11.08 -36.32 0.59
C MET A 8 -11.10 -35.65 1.97
N LEU A 9 -11.54 -36.37 3.00
CA LEU A 9 -11.63 -35.85 4.37
C LEU A 9 -10.24 -35.48 4.92
N PHE A 10 -9.22 -36.30 4.66
CA PHE A 10 -7.84 -36.01 5.06
C PHE A 10 -7.27 -34.76 4.39
N SER A 11 -7.58 -34.55 3.10
CA SER A 11 -7.12 -33.36 2.38
C SER A 11 -7.70 -32.05 2.95
N LEU A 12 -8.98 -32.06 3.37
CA LEU A 12 -9.66 -30.90 3.96
C LEU A 12 -9.03 -30.49 5.30
N ILE A 13 -8.60 -31.46 6.12
CA ILE A 13 -7.97 -31.20 7.43
C ILE A 13 -6.61 -30.50 7.26
N LEU A 14 -5.82 -30.88 6.26
CA LEU A 14 -4.52 -30.26 6.00
C LEU A 14 -4.66 -28.78 5.57
N PHE A 15 -5.65 -28.47 4.72
CA PHE A 15 -5.92 -27.08 4.30
C PHE A 15 -6.40 -26.20 5.45
N ALA A 16 -7.24 -26.73 6.34
CA ALA A 16 -7.73 -26.00 7.51
C ALA A 16 -6.58 -25.64 8.47
N LYS A 17 -5.63 -26.58 8.69
CA LYS A 17 -4.48 -26.36 9.57
C LYS A 17 -3.56 -25.23 9.09
N GLU A 18 -3.29 -25.17 7.78
CA GLU A 18 -2.43 -24.12 7.20
C GLU A 18 -3.06 -22.72 7.33
N ALA A 19 -4.37 -22.60 7.14
CA ALA A 19 -5.09 -21.34 7.29
C ALA A 19 -5.02 -20.81 8.73
N THR A 20 -5.23 -21.68 9.73
CA THR A 20 -5.14 -21.32 11.15
C THR A 20 -3.75 -20.82 11.54
N VAL A 21 -2.69 -21.54 11.13
CA VAL A 21 -1.30 -21.13 11.40
C VAL A 21 -0.97 -19.79 10.75
N THR A 22 -1.46 -19.55 9.53
CA THR A 22 -1.25 -18.27 8.83
C THR A 22 -1.92 -17.11 9.59
N LYS A 23 -3.15 -17.31 10.05
CA LYS A 23 -3.91 -16.32 10.82
C LYS A 23 -3.19 -15.92 12.11
N GLU A 24 -2.82 -16.90 12.93
CA GLU A 24 -2.11 -16.66 14.19
C GLU A 24 -0.80 -15.92 13.96
N LYS A 25 -0.06 -16.31 12.90
CA LYS A 25 1.20 -15.66 12.57
C LYS A 25 1.01 -14.20 12.17
N ILE A 26 -0.01 -13.88 11.36
CA ILE A 26 -0.33 -12.50 10.98
C ILE A 26 -0.63 -11.66 12.23
N ILE A 27 -1.46 -12.16 13.15
CA ILE A 27 -1.84 -11.45 14.38
C ILE A 27 -0.60 -11.18 15.25
N GLN A 28 0.23 -12.20 15.48
CA GLN A 28 1.47 -12.05 16.26
C GLN A 28 2.44 -11.03 15.65
N LEU A 29 2.64 -11.08 14.33
CA LEU A 29 3.49 -10.12 13.63
C LEU A 29 2.93 -8.70 13.71
N TYR A 30 1.60 -8.55 13.65
CA TYR A 30 0.94 -7.24 13.74
C TYR A 30 1.14 -6.60 15.11
N GLN A 31 1.01 -7.38 16.18
CA GLN A 31 1.31 -6.92 17.55
C GLN A 31 2.76 -6.44 17.70
N LYS A 32 3.69 -7.04 16.96
CA LYS A 32 5.11 -6.66 16.92
C LYS A 32 5.42 -5.54 15.92
N LYS A 33 4.41 -5.00 15.21
CA LYS A 33 4.56 -3.99 14.15
C LYS A 33 5.50 -4.42 13.01
N GLU A 34 5.62 -5.73 12.76
CA GLU A 34 6.46 -6.29 11.69
C GLU A 34 5.73 -6.24 10.33
N TYR A 35 5.33 -5.04 9.91
CA TYR A 35 4.42 -4.82 8.77
C TYR A 35 4.96 -5.37 7.46
N GLU A 36 6.25 -5.20 7.17
CA GLU A 36 6.86 -5.76 5.97
C GLU A 36 6.67 -7.29 5.91
N LYS A 37 6.89 -8.00 7.02
CA LYS A 37 6.73 -9.46 7.06
C LYS A 37 5.28 -9.88 6.84
N ILE A 38 4.32 -9.12 7.38
CA ILE A 38 2.89 -9.36 7.15
C ILE A 38 2.54 -9.12 5.68
N CYS A 39 3.05 -8.06 5.07
CA CYS A 39 2.83 -7.77 3.67
C CYS A 39 3.34 -8.92 2.77
N HIS A 40 4.58 -9.39 2.99
CA HIS A 40 5.13 -10.53 2.25
C HIS A 40 4.36 -11.84 2.52
N LEU A 41 3.97 -12.08 3.78
CA LEU A 41 3.20 -13.27 4.15
C LEU A 41 1.81 -13.27 3.51
N GLY A 42 1.07 -12.17 3.62
CA GLY A 42 -0.27 -12.01 3.05
C GLY A 42 -0.27 -12.12 1.53
N TYR A 43 0.75 -11.57 0.86
CA TYR A 43 0.95 -11.75 -0.58
C TYR A 43 1.18 -13.23 -0.95
N ARG A 44 2.15 -13.88 -0.31
CA ARG A 44 2.52 -15.28 -0.59
C ARG A 44 1.42 -16.30 -0.23
N LYS A 45 0.69 -16.03 0.84
CA LYS A 45 -0.33 -16.92 1.41
C LYS A 45 -1.74 -16.38 1.22
N PHE A 46 -1.96 -15.54 0.21
CA PHE A 46 -3.27 -14.90 0.00
C PHE A 46 -4.43 -15.92 -0.06
N LYS A 47 -4.20 -17.08 -0.70
CA LYS A 47 -5.21 -18.15 -0.78
C LYS A 47 -5.70 -18.64 0.59
N SER A 48 -4.85 -18.64 1.62
CA SER A 48 -5.25 -19.10 2.97
C SER A 48 -6.01 -18.02 3.75
N ILE A 49 -5.90 -16.75 3.38
CA ILE A 49 -6.57 -15.63 4.09
C ILE A 49 -7.73 -15.01 3.32
N ARG A 50 -7.89 -15.29 2.01
CA ARG A 50 -8.84 -14.62 1.09
C ARG A 50 -10.31 -14.63 1.52
N ASN A 51 -10.69 -15.51 2.45
CA ASN A 51 -12.06 -15.63 2.91
C ASN A 51 -12.34 -14.76 4.16
N ASP A 52 -11.31 -14.26 4.84
CA ASP A 52 -11.38 -13.45 6.05
C ASP A 52 -11.05 -11.98 5.73
N GLN A 53 -12.06 -11.10 5.74
CA GLN A 53 -11.91 -9.69 5.37
C GLN A 53 -11.01 -8.90 6.35
N ASN A 54 -10.94 -9.33 7.61
CA ASN A 54 -10.08 -8.70 8.61
C ASN A 54 -8.61 -9.01 8.33
N LEU A 55 -8.31 -10.28 8.01
CA LEU A 55 -6.94 -10.67 7.63
C LEU A 55 -6.49 -10.01 6.32
N ILE A 56 -7.38 -9.89 5.33
CA ILE A 56 -7.07 -9.16 4.09
C ILE A 56 -6.80 -7.68 4.39
N SER A 57 -7.58 -7.05 5.28
CA SER A 57 -7.35 -5.66 5.69
C SER A 57 -6.00 -5.50 6.41
N LEU A 58 -5.66 -6.39 7.36
CA LEU A 58 -4.36 -6.38 8.03
C LEU A 58 -3.19 -6.54 7.05
N TYR A 59 -3.33 -7.45 6.08
CA TYR A 59 -2.37 -7.61 4.98
C TYR A 59 -2.21 -6.29 4.19
N ALA A 60 -3.31 -5.68 3.78
CA ALA A 60 -3.29 -4.45 2.97
C ALA A 60 -2.67 -3.26 3.72
N PHE A 61 -3.11 -2.99 4.96
CA PHE A 61 -2.54 -1.94 5.80
C PHE A 61 -1.04 -2.18 6.06
N SER A 62 -0.64 -3.43 6.27
CA SER A 62 0.77 -3.75 6.46
C SER A 62 1.61 -3.49 5.21
N CYS A 63 1.06 -3.69 4.01
CA CYS A 63 1.75 -3.28 2.78
C CYS A 63 1.85 -1.77 2.64
N LEU A 64 0.81 -1.04 3.05
CA LEU A 64 0.80 0.42 3.04
C LEU A 64 1.85 0.98 4.02
N TYR A 65 1.93 0.48 5.26
CA TYR A 65 2.95 0.90 6.22
C TYR A 65 4.39 0.51 5.86
N ALA A 66 4.57 -0.44 4.94
CA ALA A 66 5.87 -0.89 4.48
C ALA A 66 6.16 -0.45 3.04
N ASP A 67 5.44 0.54 2.51
CA ASP A 67 5.60 1.13 1.17
C ASP A 67 5.44 0.15 -0.03
N TYR A 68 4.87 -1.03 0.19
CA TYR A 68 4.55 -2.00 -0.86
C TYR A 68 3.19 -1.73 -1.52
N ILE A 69 2.99 -0.51 -2.01
CA ILE A 69 1.69 0.01 -2.48
C ILE A 69 1.10 -0.80 -3.63
N ASP A 70 1.90 -1.30 -4.57
CA ASP A 70 1.39 -2.08 -5.71
C ASP A 70 0.73 -3.40 -5.28
N ARG A 71 1.07 -3.92 -4.09
CA ARG A 71 0.46 -5.15 -3.55
C ARG A 71 -0.97 -4.95 -3.07
N LEU A 72 -1.45 -3.71 -2.99
CA LEU A 72 -2.84 -3.37 -2.68
C LEU A 72 -3.81 -3.81 -3.79
N ALA A 73 -3.35 -4.07 -5.01
CA ALA A 73 -4.20 -4.54 -6.12
C ALA A 73 -5.02 -5.79 -5.75
N ILE A 74 -4.41 -6.75 -5.04
CA ILE A 74 -5.08 -7.99 -4.64
C ILE A 74 -6.15 -7.73 -3.54
N PRO A 75 -5.83 -7.09 -2.40
CA PRO A 75 -6.83 -6.72 -1.39
C PRO A 75 -7.99 -5.90 -1.93
N ILE A 76 -7.73 -4.93 -2.80
CA ILE A 76 -8.77 -4.05 -3.37
C ILE A 76 -9.88 -4.88 -4.04
N ILE A 77 -9.51 -5.91 -4.79
CA ILE A 77 -10.48 -6.76 -5.50
C ILE A 77 -11.21 -7.69 -4.51
N ALA A 78 -10.56 -8.08 -3.42
CA ALA A 78 -11.10 -9.07 -2.47
C ALA A 78 -11.95 -8.50 -1.32
N LEU A 79 -11.80 -7.20 -1.01
CA LEU A 79 -12.49 -6.53 0.09
C LEU A 79 -13.89 -6.02 -0.33
N THR A 80 -14.88 -6.92 -0.33
CA THR A 80 -16.22 -6.63 -0.87
C THR A 80 -17.37 -6.94 0.09
N LYS A 81 -17.14 -7.81 1.09
CA LYS A 81 -18.25 -8.46 1.81
C LYS A 81 -18.90 -7.55 2.85
N THR A 82 -18.12 -6.91 3.72
CA THR A 82 -18.64 -6.06 4.79
C THR A 82 -18.57 -4.58 4.43
N LYS A 83 -19.29 -3.73 5.19
CA LYS A 83 -19.24 -2.28 5.02
C LYS A 83 -17.82 -1.76 5.28
N GLU A 84 -17.17 -2.21 6.35
CA GLU A 84 -15.80 -1.83 6.70
C GLU A 84 -14.82 -2.28 5.62
N ALA A 85 -14.97 -3.51 5.09
CA ALA A 85 -14.13 -4.01 4.01
C ALA A 85 -14.25 -3.13 2.76
N ARG A 86 -15.47 -2.73 2.37
CA ARG A 86 -15.67 -1.83 1.23
C ARG A 86 -15.10 -0.43 1.48
N GLN A 87 -15.15 0.08 2.72
CA GLN A 87 -14.49 1.35 3.07
C GLN A 87 -12.96 1.24 2.94
N ASN A 88 -12.36 0.18 3.47
CA ASN A 88 -10.94 -0.10 3.34
C ASN A 88 -10.54 -0.24 1.87
N ARG A 89 -11.33 -0.97 1.07
CA ARG A 89 -11.15 -1.07 -0.39
C ARG A 89 -11.08 0.30 -1.05
N THR A 90 -12.02 1.20 -0.75
CA THR A 90 -12.03 2.55 -1.30
C THR A 90 -10.79 3.32 -0.90
N TYR A 91 -10.40 3.28 0.38
CA TYR A 91 -9.17 3.91 0.87
C TYR A 91 -7.92 3.41 0.12
N PHE A 92 -7.72 2.09 0.04
CA PHE A 92 -6.57 1.52 -0.68
C PHE A 92 -6.58 1.84 -2.17
N SER A 93 -7.77 1.87 -2.80
CA SER A 93 -7.91 2.22 -4.21
C SER A 93 -7.51 3.66 -4.47
N LEU A 94 -7.88 4.57 -3.57
CA LEU A 94 -7.49 5.98 -3.63
C LEU A 94 -5.97 6.13 -3.57
N ILE A 95 -5.31 5.50 -2.58
CA ILE A 95 -3.85 5.57 -2.41
C ILE A 95 -3.11 5.00 -3.62
N LEU A 96 -3.51 3.82 -4.11
CA LEU A 96 -2.89 3.19 -5.28
C LEU A 96 -3.06 4.07 -6.54
N THR A 97 -4.25 4.66 -6.72
CA THR A 97 -4.52 5.56 -7.85
C THR A 97 -3.67 6.82 -7.77
N GLN A 98 -3.60 7.46 -6.59
CA GLN A 98 -2.76 8.65 -6.35
C GLN A 98 -1.29 8.36 -6.62
N LYS A 99 -0.79 7.18 -6.19
CA LYS A 99 0.58 6.72 -6.49
C LYS A 99 0.82 6.61 -7.99
N ASN A 100 -0.06 5.93 -8.72
CA ASN A 100 0.07 5.75 -10.17
C ASN A 100 0.04 7.08 -10.92
N MET A 101 -0.84 8.00 -10.50
CA MET A 101 -0.92 9.32 -11.10
C MET A 101 0.36 10.14 -10.86
N LEU A 102 0.88 10.15 -9.63
CA LEU A 102 2.16 10.80 -9.32
C LEU A 102 3.30 10.19 -10.15
N TYR A 103 3.35 8.86 -10.22
CA TYR A 103 4.34 8.15 -11.02
C TYR A 103 4.29 8.60 -12.49
N SER A 104 3.12 8.55 -13.13
CA SER A 104 2.97 8.99 -14.52
C SER A 104 3.29 10.47 -14.73
N ALA A 105 2.96 11.34 -13.78
CA ALA A 105 3.25 12.77 -13.91
C ALA A 105 4.74 13.10 -13.73
N ILE A 106 5.42 12.44 -12.79
CA ILE A 106 6.79 12.76 -12.40
C ILE A 106 7.80 12.00 -13.25
N ILE A 107 7.54 10.71 -13.48
CA ILE A 107 8.43 9.80 -14.22
C ILE A 107 8.18 9.91 -15.73
N ASP A 108 6.92 9.78 -16.16
CA ASP A 108 6.57 9.73 -17.59
C ASP A 108 6.23 11.11 -18.17
N HIS A 109 6.27 12.17 -17.33
CA HIS A 109 5.95 13.54 -17.71
C HIS A 109 4.54 13.71 -18.32
N ILE A 110 3.59 12.84 -17.94
CA ILE A 110 2.21 12.91 -18.40
C ILE A 110 1.49 14.07 -17.69
N THR A 111 0.94 14.98 -18.47
CA THR A 111 0.16 16.11 -17.94
C THR A 111 -1.22 15.64 -17.50
N ILE A 112 -1.52 15.78 -16.21
CA ILE A 112 -2.83 15.48 -15.63
C ILE A 112 -3.43 16.79 -15.11
N LYS A 113 -4.59 17.19 -15.64
CA LYS A 113 -5.28 18.45 -15.30
C LYS A 113 -6.71 18.20 -14.85
N GLY A 114 -7.25 19.13 -14.06
CA GLY A 114 -8.67 19.12 -13.65
C GLY A 114 -9.04 18.02 -12.66
N VAL A 115 -8.06 17.42 -11.98
CA VAL A 115 -8.29 16.33 -11.05
C VAL A 115 -8.43 16.87 -9.63
N GLN A 116 -9.56 16.57 -8.99
CA GLN A 116 -9.79 16.79 -7.56
C GLN A 116 -9.85 15.43 -6.87
N LEU A 117 -8.83 15.11 -6.07
CA LEU A 117 -8.78 13.87 -5.31
C LEU A 117 -9.04 14.16 -3.83
N PRO A 118 -9.78 13.28 -3.14
CA PRO A 118 -9.86 13.34 -1.70
C PRO A 118 -8.47 13.15 -1.09
N MET A 119 -8.21 13.91 -0.03
CA MET A 119 -6.96 13.84 0.73
C MET A 119 -7.16 12.93 1.95
N THR A 120 -6.14 12.12 2.26
CA THR A 120 -6.08 11.30 3.46
C THR A 120 -4.81 11.61 4.26
N ASP A 121 -4.64 10.90 5.37
CA ASP A 121 -3.46 10.92 6.24
C ASP A 121 -2.26 10.11 5.69
N HIS A 122 -2.36 9.53 4.51
CA HIS A 122 -1.23 8.85 3.89
C HIS A 122 -0.32 9.85 3.15
N VAL A 123 1.00 9.65 3.20
CA VAL A 123 1.99 10.55 2.59
C VAL A 123 1.76 10.75 1.08
N ILE A 124 1.47 9.67 0.34
CA ILE A 124 1.14 9.73 -1.09
C ILE A 124 -0.09 10.61 -1.34
N SER A 125 -1.06 10.57 -0.43
CA SER A 125 -2.31 11.32 -0.56
C SER A 125 -2.09 12.82 -0.36
N ARG A 126 -1.30 13.19 0.66
CA ARG A 126 -0.89 14.59 0.90
C ARG A 126 -0.08 15.13 -0.27
N VAL A 127 0.94 14.39 -0.70
CA VAL A 127 1.79 14.78 -1.83
C VAL A 127 0.99 14.90 -3.12
N ALA A 128 0.13 13.93 -3.46
CA ALA A 128 -0.71 13.99 -4.64
C ALA A 128 -1.64 15.21 -4.61
N HIS A 129 -2.27 15.49 -3.47
CA HIS A 129 -3.14 16.65 -3.31
C HIS A 129 -2.40 17.96 -3.61
N LEU A 130 -1.24 18.17 -2.97
CA LEU A 130 -0.43 19.38 -3.16
C LEU A 130 0.14 19.47 -4.58
N PHE A 131 0.65 18.35 -5.11
CA PHE A 131 1.24 18.30 -6.44
C PHE A 131 0.23 18.66 -7.54
N PHE A 132 -0.95 18.03 -7.56
CA PHE A 132 -1.96 18.29 -8.58
C PHE A 132 -2.67 19.65 -8.45
N GLN A 133 -2.54 20.30 -7.29
CA GLN A 133 -2.95 21.69 -7.08
C GLN A 133 -1.87 22.72 -7.44
N ASN A 134 -0.69 22.27 -7.89
CA ASN A 134 0.48 23.13 -8.15
C ASN A 134 1.00 23.86 -6.90
N HIS A 135 0.79 23.29 -5.71
CA HIS A 135 1.35 23.79 -4.45
C HIS A 135 2.76 23.22 -4.23
N TYR A 136 3.69 23.57 -5.13
CA TYR A 136 5.08 23.14 -5.05
C TYR A 136 6.03 24.15 -5.71
N THR A 137 7.30 24.09 -5.33
CA THR A 137 8.40 24.72 -6.09
C THR A 137 9.21 23.63 -6.78
N LYS A 138 9.50 23.78 -8.07
CA LYS A 138 10.35 22.84 -8.82
C LYS A 138 11.75 23.39 -8.99
N ARG A 139 12.78 22.61 -8.64
CA ARG A 139 14.20 22.93 -8.89
C ARG A 139 14.95 21.65 -9.24
N ASP A 140 15.76 21.68 -10.30
CA ASP A 140 16.64 20.56 -10.69
C ASP A 140 15.96 19.18 -10.80
N GLY A 141 14.68 19.15 -11.19
CA GLY A 141 13.89 17.92 -11.30
C GLY A 141 13.27 17.43 -9.98
N HIS A 142 13.49 18.15 -8.89
CA HIS A 142 12.90 17.92 -7.58
C HIS A 142 11.70 18.85 -7.35
N TYR A 143 10.70 18.34 -6.66
CA TYR A 143 9.48 19.04 -6.30
C TYR A 143 9.44 19.21 -4.78
N PHE A 144 9.44 20.45 -4.31
CA PHE A 144 9.42 20.80 -2.90
C PHE A 144 8.02 21.27 -2.52
N LEU A 145 7.39 20.58 -1.57
CA LEU A 145 6.02 20.83 -1.12
C LEU A 145 6.02 21.08 0.40
N GLN A 146 5.12 21.92 0.88
CA GLN A 146 4.96 22.23 2.30
C GLN A 146 3.58 21.76 2.76
N ASP A 147 3.51 21.10 3.91
CA ASP A 147 2.22 20.76 4.50
C ASP A 147 1.47 22.04 4.92
N PRO A 148 0.21 22.23 4.48
CA PRO A 148 -0.54 23.45 4.76
C PRO A 148 -1.02 23.54 6.21
N LYS A 149 -1.03 22.44 6.96
CA LYS A 149 -1.50 22.38 8.34
C LYS A 149 -0.36 22.42 9.36
N ASP A 150 0.81 21.90 8.99
CA ASP A 150 1.99 21.89 9.85
C ASP A 150 3.24 22.40 9.11
N PRO A 151 3.72 23.62 9.40
CA PRO A 151 4.92 24.17 8.76
C PRO A 151 6.20 23.36 9.09
N LYS A 152 6.16 22.43 10.05
CA LYS A 152 7.30 21.54 10.36
C LYS A 152 7.38 20.33 9.45
N ILE A 153 6.36 20.09 8.62
CA ILE A 153 6.31 18.95 7.70
C ILE A 153 6.44 19.45 6.26
N SER A 154 7.53 19.06 5.60
CA SER A 154 7.72 19.31 4.17
C SER A 154 8.00 18.01 3.43
N TYR A 155 7.82 18.06 2.11
CA TYR A 155 8.04 16.91 1.24
C TYR A 155 8.99 17.29 0.11
N GLU A 156 9.88 16.37 -0.21
CA GLU A 156 10.70 16.43 -1.41
C GLU A 156 10.40 15.22 -2.28
N VAL A 157 10.02 15.48 -3.53
CA VAL A 157 9.56 14.44 -4.45
C VAL A 157 10.39 14.47 -5.71
N TYR A 158 10.96 13.33 -6.06
CA TYR A 158 11.89 13.22 -7.18
C TYR A 158 11.95 11.80 -7.73
N GLN A 159 12.68 11.63 -8.83
CA GLN A 159 12.91 10.33 -9.43
C GLN A 159 14.31 9.80 -9.09
N GLU A 160 14.39 8.50 -8.80
CA GLU A 160 15.66 7.77 -8.71
C GLU A 160 15.66 6.60 -9.68
N LYS A 161 16.85 6.18 -10.13
CA LYS A 161 16.99 4.98 -10.95
C LYS A 161 17.47 3.81 -10.11
N SER A 162 16.86 2.65 -10.34
CA SER A 162 17.35 1.37 -9.82
C SER A 162 18.67 0.96 -10.48
N ARG A 163 19.33 -0.04 -9.89
CA ARG A 163 20.47 -0.72 -10.51
C ARG A 163 20.16 -1.27 -11.92
N TYR A 164 18.89 -1.56 -12.20
CA TYR A 164 18.40 -2.06 -13.49
C TYR A 164 17.75 -0.95 -14.36
N ASN A 165 18.08 0.32 -14.10
CA ASN A 165 17.54 1.49 -14.80
C ASN A 165 16.01 1.60 -14.76
N ARG A 166 15.36 1.01 -13.74
CA ARG A 166 13.93 1.19 -13.49
C ARG A 166 13.72 2.46 -12.67
N PRO A 167 12.84 3.38 -13.08
CA PRO A 167 12.57 4.58 -12.31
C PRO A 167 11.76 4.25 -11.05
N TYR A 168 12.12 4.90 -9.96
CA TYR A 168 11.39 4.94 -8.71
C TYR A 168 10.89 6.35 -8.47
N LEU A 169 9.65 6.45 -7.99
CA LEU A 169 9.15 7.65 -7.36
C LEU A 169 9.66 7.68 -5.92
N ILE A 170 10.39 8.73 -5.56
CA ILE A 170 10.84 8.98 -4.20
C ILE A 170 10.00 10.09 -3.59
N ILE A 171 9.56 9.87 -2.35
CA ILE A 171 9.00 10.90 -1.49
C ILE A 171 9.81 10.90 -0.21
N GLU A 172 10.49 12.01 0.08
CA GLU A 172 11.07 12.25 1.39
C GLU A 172 10.13 13.12 2.21
N GLU A 173 9.73 12.63 3.37
CA GLU A 173 8.96 13.37 4.36
C GLU A 173 9.93 13.92 5.41
N HIS A 174 9.99 15.24 5.53
CA HIS A 174 10.86 15.95 6.45
C HIS A 174 10.02 16.44 7.62
N ILE A 175 10.26 15.91 8.82
CA ILE A 175 9.53 16.23 10.05
C ILE A 175 10.52 16.79 11.07
N GLY A 176 10.65 18.12 11.11
CA GLY A 176 11.71 18.77 11.89
C GLY A 176 13.10 18.34 11.40
N SER A 177 13.84 17.59 12.22
CA SER A 177 15.15 17.04 11.85
C SER A 177 15.11 15.59 11.32
N THR A 178 13.94 14.95 11.33
CA THR A 178 13.79 13.56 10.89
C THR A 178 13.43 13.52 9.42
N ILE A 179 14.13 12.68 8.65
CA ILE A 179 13.83 12.44 7.23
C ILE A 179 13.39 10.99 7.08
N ILE A 180 12.19 10.79 6.54
CA ILE A 180 11.65 9.47 6.20
C ILE A 180 11.60 9.36 4.68
N LYS A 181 12.31 8.38 4.12
CA LYS A 181 12.39 8.17 2.68
C LYS A 181 11.49 7.02 2.24
N HIS A 182 10.52 7.35 1.39
CA HIS A 182 9.62 6.39 0.76
C HIS A 182 10.02 6.14 -0.69
N LYS A 183 9.91 4.89 -1.12
CA LYS A 183 10.38 4.45 -2.45
C LYS A 183 9.34 3.57 -3.13
N PHE A 184 8.78 4.07 -4.24
CA PHE A 184 7.68 3.41 -4.94
C PHE A 184 8.06 3.06 -6.38
N LEU A 185 7.65 1.86 -6.82
CA LEU A 185 7.74 1.40 -8.21
C LEU A 185 6.52 1.82 -9.04
#